data_AF-A0A8J3MZ32-F1
#
_entry.id   AF-A0A8J3MZ32-F1
#
_cell.length_a   1.000
_cell.length_b   1.000
_cell.length_c   1.000
_cell.angle_alpha   90.00
_cell.angle_beta   90.00
_cell.angle_gamma   90.00
#
_symmetry.space_group_name_H-M   'P 1'
#
loop_
_entity.id
_entity.type
_entity.pdbx_description
1 polymer ?
#
loop_
_entity_poly.entity_id
_entity_poly.type
_entity_poly.pdbx_seq_one_letter_code
_entity_poly.pdbx_strand_id
1 'polypeptide(L)'
;MAAWGREVLHVFDRGFAGEPWLEECRQAGIRFVMRWPKDYHLRDGQYRERSAWKIAQGKRSWGKRALWESHRQQWSQGGVVALPVTHPHVGGQFWLVVSRPGKGRLPWYLLTNEPIETEDDAWSIVFAYARRWRIEMAWRFTKSELGFESPRLWAWEPRIKLLMIASLAFAFLLSLLEVSSQGLRQDLLDQWCHRTGKRHLLAQMPLYRLREALSFLWLVIPPSIPPFQNSG
;
A
#
# COMPACT_ATOMS: atom_id res chain seq x y z
N MET A 1 -12.36 -2.73 10.25
CA MET A 1 -11.54 -3.75 9.54
C MET A 1 -12.34 -4.97 9.11
N ALA A 2 -13.44 -5.32 9.79
CA ALA A 2 -14.23 -6.52 9.53
C ALA A 2 -14.86 -6.63 8.12
N ALA A 3 -15.15 -5.52 7.44
CA ALA A 3 -15.89 -5.54 6.16
C ALA A 3 -15.23 -6.35 5.04
N TRP A 4 -13.89 -6.47 5.03
CA TRP A 4 -13.15 -7.25 4.04
C TRP A 4 -12.60 -8.58 4.61
N GLY A 5 -12.70 -8.78 5.92
CA GLY A 5 -12.27 -9.98 6.63
C GLY A 5 -10.94 -10.58 6.13
N ARG A 6 -11.02 -11.80 5.60
CA ARG A 6 -9.88 -12.58 5.08
C ARG A 6 -9.71 -12.50 3.56
N GLU A 7 -10.54 -11.74 2.87
CA GLU A 7 -10.50 -11.64 1.40
C GLU A 7 -9.27 -10.86 0.93
N VAL A 8 -8.78 -9.95 1.77
CA VAL A 8 -7.65 -9.08 1.45
C VAL A 8 -6.50 -9.25 2.45
N LEU A 9 -5.28 -8.94 2.00
CA LEU A 9 -4.10 -8.85 2.86
C LEU A 9 -3.86 -7.40 3.24
N HIS A 10 -4.08 -7.07 4.52
CA HIS A 10 -3.88 -5.72 5.04
C HIS A 10 -2.39 -5.42 5.23
N VAL A 11 -1.90 -4.27 4.76
CA VAL A 11 -0.49 -3.89 4.88
C VAL A 11 -0.35 -2.66 5.78
N PHE A 12 0.41 -2.81 6.87
CA PHE A 12 0.62 -1.80 7.90
C PHE A 12 2.10 -1.40 8.00
N ASP A 13 2.38 -0.11 8.14
CA ASP A 13 3.75 0.40 8.40
C ASP A 13 4.03 0.47 9.91
N ARG A 14 5.25 0.86 10.28
CA ARG A 14 5.80 0.86 11.65
C ARG A 14 4.94 1.60 12.68
N GLY A 15 4.16 2.60 12.28
CA GLY A 15 3.28 3.36 13.19
C GLY A 15 2.11 2.54 13.74
N PHE A 16 1.82 1.39 13.13
CA PHE A 16 0.79 0.45 13.56
C PHE A 16 1.36 -0.73 14.34
N ALA A 17 2.68 -0.78 14.55
CA ALA A 17 3.28 -1.87 15.29
C ALA A 17 2.95 -1.77 16.78
N GLY A 18 2.47 -2.87 17.35
CA GLY A 18 2.21 -2.98 18.78
C GLY A 18 0.95 -3.77 19.09
N GLU A 19 0.75 -3.99 20.38
CA GLU A 19 -0.36 -4.77 20.93
C GLU A 19 -1.75 -4.29 20.48
N PRO A 20 -2.09 -2.98 20.49
CA PRO A 20 -3.45 -2.55 20.15
C PRO A 20 -3.89 -3.01 18.75
N TRP A 21 -3.02 -2.80 17.75
CA TRP A 21 -3.32 -3.18 16.37
C TRP A 21 -3.27 -4.68 16.14
N LEU A 22 -2.37 -5.39 16.83
CA LEU A 22 -2.32 -6.85 16.74
C LEU A 22 -3.60 -7.48 17.31
N GLU A 23 -4.10 -6.96 18.42
CA GLU A 23 -5.34 -7.44 19.04
C GLU A 23 -6.55 -7.14 18.16
N GLU A 24 -6.64 -5.93 17.59
CA GLU A 24 -7.66 -5.59 16.59
C GLU A 24 -7.61 -6.51 15.36
N CYS A 25 -6.41 -6.77 14.82
CA CYS A 25 -6.25 -7.67 13.68
C CYS A 25 -6.71 -9.10 14.03
N ARG A 26 -6.39 -9.55 15.26
CA ARG A 26 -6.76 -10.87 15.77
C ARG A 26 -8.27 -10.99 15.95
N GLN A 27 -8.91 -10.03 16.62
CA GLN A 27 -10.35 -10.02 16.87
C GLN A 27 -11.15 -9.94 15.57
N ALA A 28 -10.70 -9.11 14.62
CA ALA A 28 -11.32 -8.99 13.31
C ALA A 28 -11.01 -10.18 12.37
N GLY A 29 -10.11 -11.09 12.76
CA GLY A 29 -9.74 -12.26 11.98
C GLY A 29 -9.07 -11.95 10.64
N ILE A 30 -8.53 -10.74 10.46
CA ILE A 30 -8.01 -10.25 9.18
C ILE A 30 -6.61 -10.82 8.90
N ARG A 31 -6.26 -10.92 7.62
CA ARG A 31 -4.91 -11.29 7.18
C ARG A 31 -4.06 -10.04 7.09
N PHE A 32 -2.83 -10.06 7.62
CA PHE A 32 -2.02 -8.85 7.63
C PHE A 32 -0.53 -9.05 7.39
N VAL A 33 0.13 -7.98 6.96
CA VAL A 33 1.58 -7.78 7.01
C VAL A 33 1.85 -6.45 7.69
N MET A 34 2.58 -6.49 8.81
CA MET A 34 2.89 -5.30 9.61
C MET A 34 4.39 -5.13 9.70
N ARG A 35 4.91 -3.94 9.34
CA ARG A 35 6.33 -3.66 9.52
C ARG A 35 6.65 -3.51 10.99
N TRP A 36 7.33 -4.50 11.52
CA TRP A 36 7.70 -4.57 12.93
C TRP A 36 9.01 -3.81 13.18
N PRO A 37 9.07 -2.90 14.16
CA PRO A 37 10.32 -2.29 14.58
C PRO A 37 11.30 -3.34 15.07
N LYS A 38 12.57 -3.20 14.69
CA LYS A 38 13.62 -4.19 14.97
C LYS A 38 13.78 -4.46 16.48
N ASP A 39 13.54 -3.44 17.30
CA ASP A 39 13.73 -3.44 18.75
C ASP A 39 12.48 -3.86 19.53
N TYR A 40 11.34 -4.03 18.86
CA TYR A 40 10.12 -4.51 19.50
C TYR A 40 10.23 -6.00 19.80
N HIS A 41 9.69 -6.40 20.94
CA HIS A 41 9.86 -7.73 21.49
C HIS A 41 8.82 -8.71 20.94
N LEU A 42 9.27 -9.93 20.71
CA LEU A 42 8.49 -11.10 20.35
C LEU A 42 9.05 -12.29 21.13
N ARG A 43 8.28 -13.37 21.21
CA ARG A 43 8.76 -14.66 21.73
C ARG A 43 9.22 -15.52 20.56
N ASP A 44 10.44 -16.06 20.66
CA ASP A 44 10.96 -17.02 19.69
C ASP A 44 10.34 -18.41 19.88
N GLY A 45 10.72 -19.39 19.05
CA GLY A 45 10.22 -20.78 19.16
C GLY A 45 10.59 -21.49 20.47
N GLN A 46 11.45 -20.90 21.32
CA GLN A 46 11.74 -21.38 22.68
C GLN A 46 10.96 -20.58 23.74
N TYR A 47 9.96 -19.81 23.33
CA TYR A 47 9.17 -18.90 24.15
C TYR A 47 9.99 -17.81 24.87
N ARG A 48 11.19 -17.51 24.38
CA ARG A 48 12.05 -16.48 24.98
C ARG A 48 11.74 -15.13 24.38
N GLU A 49 11.48 -14.15 25.24
CA GLU A 49 11.21 -12.78 24.81
C GLU A 49 12.50 -12.07 24.40
N ARG A 50 12.52 -11.59 23.15
CA ARG A 50 13.69 -10.96 22.52
C ARG A 50 13.24 -9.93 21.50
N SER A 51 14.09 -8.93 21.25
CA SER A 51 13.86 -8.01 20.13
C SER A 51 13.88 -8.78 18.79
N ALA A 52 13.03 -8.36 17.85
CA ALA A 52 12.88 -9.02 16.55
C ALA A 52 14.22 -9.20 15.80
N TRP A 53 15.14 -8.23 15.92
CA TRP A 53 16.46 -8.35 15.31
C TRP A 53 17.32 -9.45 15.92
N LYS A 54 17.23 -9.68 17.24
CA LYS A 54 17.96 -10.76 17.94
C LYS A 54 17.42 -12.12 17.55
N ILE A 55 16.11 -12.25 17.36
CA ILE A 55 15.47 -13.50 16.90
C ILE A 55 16.00 -13.90 15.52
N ALA A 56 16.18 -12.91 14.62
CA ALA A 56 16.68 -13.14 13.28
C ALA A 56 18.21 -13.19 13.17
N GLN A 57 18.94 -12.85 14.24
CA GLN A 57 20.40 -12.76 14.22
C GLN A 57 21.02 -14.14 13.95
N GLY A 58 22.04 -14.19 13.08
CA GLY A 58 22.75 -15.42 12.74
C GLY A 58 21.97 -16.42 11.87
N LYS A 59 20.67 -16.22 11.63
CA LYS A 59 19.85 -17.09 10.77
C LYS A 59 20.24 -16.90 9.30
N ARG A 60 20.43 -17.97 8.55
CA ARG A 60 20.70 -17.93 7.10
C ARG A 60 19.42 -17.61 6.33
N SER A 61 19.55 -16.87 5.24
CA SER A 61 18.44 -16.68 4.30
C SER A 61 18.10 -18.00 3.61
N TRP A 62 16.81 -18.24 3.37
CA TRP A 62 16.31 -19.41 2.64
C TRP A 62 16.67 -19.32 1.17
N GLY A 63 16.53 -18.13 0.58
CA GLY A 63 16.96 -17.85 -0.78
C GLY A 63 17.07 -16.35 -1.05
N LYS A 64 17.32 -16.01 -2.32
CA LYS A 64 17.54 -14.64 -2.78
C LYS A 64 16.67 -14.35 -3.99
N ARG A 65 16.09 -13.15 -4.04
CA ARG A 65 15.36 -12.64 -5.22
C ARG A 65 15.66 -11.18 -5.48
N ALA A 66 15.40 -10.80 -6.72
CA ALA A 66 15.38 -9.42 -7.15
C ALA A 66 14.10 -8.75 -6.61
N LEU A 67 14.27 -7.64 -5.90
CA LEU A 67 13.22 -6.77 -5.42
C LEU A 67 13.36 -5.40 -6.10
N TRP A 68 12.30 -4.96 -6.77
CA TRP A 68 12.23 -3.63 -7.34
C TRP A 68 11.91 -2.60 -6.25
N GLU A 69 12.82 -1.66 -6.03
CA GLU A 69 12.63 -0.55 -5.09
C GLU A 69 12.06 0.66 -5.82
N SER A 70 10.73 0.80 -5.85
CA SER A 70 10.05 1.87 -6.60
C SER A 70 10.48 3.29 -6.21
N HIS A 71 10.78 3.55 -4.94
CA HIS A 71 11.27 4.86 -4.49
C HIS A 71 12.64 5.24 -5.10
N ARG A 72 13.48 4.24 -5.41
CA ARG A 72 14.83 4.45 -5.94
C ARG A 72 14.97 4.07 -7.41
N GLN A 73 13.91 3.52 -8.02
CA GLN A 73 13.89 3.05 -9.40
C GLN A 73 15.07 2.09 -9.70
N GLN A 74 15.34 1.16 -8.77
CA GLN A 74 16.45 0.22 -8.90
C GLN A 74 16.05 -1.19 -8.47
N TRP A 75 16.69 -2.19 -9.08
CA TRP A 75 16.66 -3.56 -8.60
C TRP A 75 17.63 -3.75 -7.43
N SER A 76 17.23 -4.61 -6.51
CA SER A 76 18.04 -5.00 -5.37
C SER A 76 17.97 -6.50 -5.17
N GLN A 77 19.11 -7.15 -4.95
CA GLN A 77 19.13 -8.56 -4.58
C GLN A 77 19.03 -8.64 -3.05
N GLY A 78 17.93 -9.22 -2.56
CA GLY A 78 17.68 -9.39 -1.13
C GLY A 78 17.60 -10.87 -0.78
N GLY A 79 18.00 -11.22 0.44
CA GLY A 79 17.73 -12.55 1.01
C GLY A 79 16.51 -12.49 1.93
N VAL A 80 15.75 -13.59 2.03
CA VAL A 80 14.61 -13.70 2.94
C VAL A 80 14.81 -14.83 3.94
N VAL A 81 14.29 -14.68 5.15
CA VAL A 81 14.13 -15.75 6.14
C VAL A 81 12.82 -15.53 6.88
N ALA A 82 12.10 -16.59 7.24
CA ALA A 82 10.94 -16.49 8.10
C ALA A 82 11.12 -17.33 9.36
N LEU A 83 10.58 -16.86 10.47
CA LEU A 83 10.70 -17.50 11.79
C LEU A 83 9.35 -17.49 12.47
N PRO A 84 8.87 -18.63 13.01
CA PRO A 84 7.66 -18.66 13.81
C PRO A 84 7.91 -17.90 15.12
N VAL A 85 6.98 -17.04 15.51
CA VAL A 85 7.05 -16.19 16.71
C VAL A 85 5.67 -16.04 17.34
N THR A 86 5.62 -15.68 18.61
CA THR A 86 4.38 -15.24 19.27
C THR A 86 4.58 -13.84 19.89
N HIS A 87 3.49 -13.14 20.15
CA HIS A 87 3.55 -11.87 20.89
C HIS A 87 3.42 -12.14 22.40
N PRO A 88 4.10 -11.40 23.29
CA PRO A 88 4.04 -11.67 24.73
C PRO A 88 2.64 -11.56 25.35
N HIS A 89 1.83 -10.64 24.82
CA HIS A 89 0.50 -10.28 25.35
C HIS A 89 -0.65 -10.57 24.39
N VAL A 90 -0.37 -10.82 23.11
CA VAL A 90 -1.42 -11.07 22.10
C VAL A 90 -1.36 -12.53 21.73
N GLY A 91 -2.49 -13.22 21.92
CA GLY A 91 -2.62 -14.64 21.61
C GLY A 91 -2.54 -14.90 20.10
N GLY A 92 -1.98 -16.04 19.73
CA GLY A 92 -1.88 -16.48 18.35
C GLY A 92 -0.44 -16.75 17.90
N GLN A 93 -0.34 -17.53 16.83
CA GLN A 93 0.92 -17.81 16.15
C GLN A 93 1.12 -16.80 15.03
N PHE A 94 2.32 -16.23 14.95
CA PHE A 94 2.72 -15.32 13.88
C PHE A 94 4.02 -15.80 13.22
N TRP A 95 4.35 -15.15 12.12
CA TRP A 95 5.61 -15.31 11.40
C TRP A 95 6.33 -13.97 11.32
N LEU A 96 7.61 -13.98 11.69
CA LEU A 96 8.53 -12.87 11.47
C LEU A 96 9.29 -13.12 10.17
N VAL A 97 8.85 -12.49 9.08
CA VAL A 97 9.54 -12.49 7.78
C VAL A 97 10.57 -11.37 7.75
N VAL A 98 11.83 -11.72 7.52
CA VAL A 98 12.95 -10.78 7.49
C VAL A 98 13.56 -10.72 6.10
N SER A 99 13.37 -9.58 5.43
CA SER A 99 14.04 -9.27 4.16
C SER A 99 15.32 -8.50 4.41
N ARG A 100 16.44 -8.96 3.84
CA ARG A 100 17.78 -8.39 4.01
C ARG A 100 18.29 -7.88 2.67
N PRO A 101 18.12 -6.58 2.38
CA PRO A 101 18.47 -6.04 1.08
C PRO A 101 19.98 -5.75 0.97
N GLY A 102 20.83 -6.77 0.80
CA GLY A 102 22.26 -6.60 0.47
C GLY A 102 23.09 -5.70 1.41
N LYS A 103 24.31 -5.32 1.01
CA LYS A 103 25.21 -4.48 1.82
C LYS A 103 24.68 -3.04 1.93
N GLY A 104 24.78 -2.46 3.13
CA GLY A 104 24.49 -1.04 3.40
C GLY A 104 23.01 -0.68 3.52
N ARG A 105 22.09 -1.65 3.51
CA ARG A 105 20.65 -1.40 3.65
C ARG A 105 20.09 -2.08 4.90
N LEU A 106 19.09 -1.43 5.49
CA LEU A 106 18.44 -1.94 6.69
C LEU A 106 17.46 -3.05 6.33
N PRO A 107 17.46 -4.18 7.07
CA PRO A 107 16.46 -5.22 6.90
C PRO A 107 15.05 -4.72 7.17
N TRP A 108 14.07 -5.32 6.48
CA TRP A 108 12.68 -5.24 6.88
C TRP A 108 12.33 -6.42 7.76
N TYR A 109 11.71 -6.12 8.90
CA TYR A 109 11.09 -7.09 9.78
C TYR A 109 9.59 -6.95 9.58
N LEU A 110 8.95 -8.00 9.10
CA LEU A 110 7.54 -8.03 8.72
C LEU A 110 6.86 -9.12 9.55
N LEU A 111 5.94 -8.71 10.42
CA LEU A 111 5.12 -9.61 11.20
C LEU A 111 3.84 -9.92 10.42
N THR A 112 3.45 -11.18 10.34
CA THR A 112 2.25 -11.62 9.63
C THR A 112 1.60 -12.80 10.35
N ASN A 113 0.29 -12.95 10.18
CA ASN A 113 -0.45 -14.16 10.57
C ASN A 113 -0.68 -15.13 9.40
N GLU A 114 -0.14 -14.85 8.22
CA GLU A 114 -0.13 -15.80 7.12
C GLU A 114 0.89 -16.91 7.43
N PRO A 115 0.54 -18.19 7.18
CA PRO A 115 1.49 -19.30 7.34
C PRO A 115 2.61 -19.17 6.31
N ILE A 116 3.84 -19.45 6.73
CA ILE A 116 5.04 -19.38 5.88
C ILE A 116 5.77 -20.72 5.94
N GLU A 117 5.55 -21.57 4.94
CA GLU A 117 6.17 -22.90 4.87
C GLU A 117 7.34 -22.93 3.89
N THR A 118 7.30 -22.06 2.88
CA THR A 118 8.25 -22.03 1.76
C THR A 118 8.91 -20.68 1.58
N GLU A 119 9.98 -20.65 0.79
CA GLU A 119 10.61 -19.39 0.35
C GLU A 119 9.63 -18.49 -0.42
N ASP A 120 8.73 -19.10 -1.22
CA ASP A 120 7.73 -18.39 -2.00
C ASP A 120 6.72 -17.65 -1.13
N ASP A 121 6.28 -18.27 -0.04
CA ASP A 121 5.38 -17.64 0.92
C ASP A 121 6.04 -16.40 1.54
N ALA A 122 7.30 -16.55 1.97
CA ALA A 122 8.07 -15.46 2.57
C ALA A 122 8.25 -14.30 1.57
N TRP A 123 8.54 -14.58 0.30
CA TRP A 123 8.65 -13.55 -0.73
C TRP A 123 7.32 -12.89 -1.06
N SER A 124 6.21 -13.62 -1.02
CA SER A 124 4.87 -13.05 -1.23
C SER A 124 4.55 -11.96 -0.21
N ILE A 125 4.93 -12.16 1.07
CA ILE A 125 4.85 -11.15 2.13
C ILE A 125 5.74 -9.95 1.84
N VAL A 126 6.99 -10.18 1.42
CA VAL A 126 7.92 -9.09 1.07
C VAL A 126 7.40 -8.27 -0.11
N PHE A 127 6.85 -8.90 -1.15
CA PHE A 127 6.29 -8.21 -2.30
C PHE A 127 4.98 -7.47 -1.97
N ALA A 128 4.13 -8.04 -1.11
CA ALA A 128 2.96 -7.34 -0.59
C ALA A 128 3.38 -6.06 0.15
N TYR A 129 4.37 -6.15 1.04
CA TYR A 129 4.88 -4.98 1.74
C TYR A 129 5.60 -3.97 0.82
N ALA A 130 6.34 -4.44 -0.18
CA ALA A 130 7.03 -3.55 -1.13
C ALA A 130 6.06 -2.65 -1.91
N ARG A 131 4.84 -3.15 -2.19
CA ARG A 131 3.76 -2.38 -2.84
C ARG A 131 3.22 -1.24 -1.98
N ARG A 132 3.53 -1.18 -0.67
CA ARG A 132 3.14 -0.08 0.24
C ARG A 132 3.43 1.30 -0.35
N TRP A 133 4.57 1.49 -1.02
CA TRP A 133 4.92 2.78 -1.64
C TRP A 133 3.88 3.28 -2.68
N ARG A 134 3.07 2.39 -3.25
CA ARG A 134 1.95 2.80 -4.13
C ARG A 134 0.96 3.69 -3.40
N ILE A 135 0.74 3.48 -2.10
CA ILE A 135 -0.16 4.32 -1.31
C ILE A 135 0.38 5.74 -1.16
N GLU A 136 1.70 5.91 -1.01
CA GLU A 136 2.30 7.24 -0.89
C GLU A 136 2.16 8.04 -2.20
N MET A 137 2.27 7.37 -3.35
CA MET A 137 2.00 7.99 -4.64
C MET A 137 0.53 8.40 -4.80
N ALA A 138 -0.40 7.57 -4.32
CA ALA A 138 -1.83 7.89 -4.28
C ALA A 138 -2.09 9.10 -3.35
N TRP A 139 -1.52 9.11 -2.15
CA TRP A 139 -1.64 10.25 -1.23
C TRP A 139 -1.09 11.54 -1.84
N ARG A 140 0.10 11.48 -2.45
CA ARG A 140 0.68 12.63 -3.15
C ARG A 140 -0.26 13.15 -4.24
N PHE A 141 -0.85 12.26 -5.04
CA PHE A 141 -1.84 12.61 -6.07
C PHE A 141 -3.07 13.29 -5.47
N THR A 142 -3.68 12.73 -4.41
CA THR A 142 -4.87 13.34 -3.78
C THR A 142 -4.59 14.75 -3.25
N LYS A 143 -3.39 15.00 -2.73
CA LYS A 143 -2.99 16.32 -2.23
C LYS A 143 -2.71 17.30 -3.37
N SER A 144 -1.94 16.88 -4.37
CA SER A 144 -1.49 17.78 -5.45
C SER A 144 -2.56 18.03 -6.52
N GLU A 145 -3.26 16.99 -6.96
CA GLU A 145 -4.18 17.06 -8.11
C GLU A 145 -5.63 17.26 -7.73
N LEU A 146 -6.04 16.74 -6.56
CA LEU A 146 -7.41 16.88 -6.04
C LEU A 146 -7.50 17.90 -4.91
N GLY A 147 -6.38 18.50 -4.52
CA GLY A 147 -6.34 19.59 -3.57
C GLY A 147 -6.90 19.25 -2.19
N PHE A 148 -6.77 18.02 -1.69
CA PHE A 148 -7.39 17.61 -0.41
C PHE A 148 -6.98 18.52 0.78
N GLU A 149 -5.83 19.18 0.71
CA GLU A 149 -5.33 20.09 1.76
C GLU A 149 -5.54 21.58 1.41
N SER A 150 -6.16 21.89 0.27
CA SER A 150 -6.38 23.26 -0.22
C SER A 150 -7.67 23.94 0.28
N PRO A 151 -8.80 23.23 0.56
CA PRO A 151 -10.02 23.86 1.04
C PRO A 151 -9.83 24.66 2.32
N ARG A 152 -10.14 25.95 2.26
CA ARG A 152 -10.16 26.87 3.42
C ARG A 152 -11.56 27.07 3.98
N LEU A 153 -12.38 26.02 3.96
CA LEU A 153 -13.73 26.06 4.51
C LEU A 153 -13.65 26.04 6.04
N TRP A 154 -14.22 27.05 6.70
CA TRP A 154 -14.19 27.20 8.16
C TRP A 154 -15.09 26.20 8.87
N ALA A 155 -16.29 25.97 8.33
CA ALA A 155 -17.27 25.03 8.90
C ALA A 155 -16.90 23.57 8.60
N TRP A 156 -17.20 22.69 9.56
CA TRP A 156 -16.85 21.27 9.51
C TRP A 156 -17.64 20.51 8.44
N GLU A 157 -18.96 20.67 8.41
CA GLU A 157 -19.84 19.90 7.53
C GLU A 157 -19.58 20.19 6.04
N PRO A 158 -19.44 21.46 5.59
CA PRO A 158 -19.06 21.75 4.22
C PRO A 158 -17.67 21.21 3.86
N ARG A 159 -16.73 21.22 4.80
CA ARG A 159 -15.38 20.67 4.59
C ARG A 159 -15.44 19.16 4.35
N ILE A 160 -16.21 18.43 5.15
CA ILE A 160 -16.41 16.98 4.96
C ILE A 160 -17.11 16.69 3.64
N LYS A 161 -18.18 17.42 3.30
CA LYS A 161 -18.88 17.23 2.00
C LYS A 161 -17.94 17.40 0.82
N LEU A 162 -17.10 18.45 0.82
CA LEU A 162 -16.14 18.67 -0.26
C LEU A 162 -15.09 17.55 -0.33
N LEU A 163 -14.57 17.10 0.81
CA LEU A 163 -13.63 15.97 0.86
C LEU A 163 -14.26 14.66 0.38
N MET A 164 -15.55 14.44 0.66
CA MET A 164 -16.29 13.28 0.14
C MET A 164 -16.43 13.33 -1.38
N ILE A 165 -16.75 14.48 -1.95
CA ILE A 165 -16.81 14.67 -3.41
C ILE A 165 -15.42 14.42 -4.04
N ALA A 166 -14.37 14.98 -3.46
CA ALA A 166 -13.00 14.77 -3.93
C ALA A 166 -12.57 13.29 -3.80
N SER A 167 -13.03 12.60 -2.76
CA SER A 167 -12.81 11.15 -2.58
C SER A 167 -13.57 10.31 -3.61
N LEU A 168 -14.78 10.72 -3.98
CA LEU A 168 -15.55 10.06 -5.05
C LEU A 168 -14.86 10.23 -6.40
N ALA A 169 -14.39 11.43 -6.71
CA ALA A 169 -13.59 11.68 -7.91
C ALA A 169 -12.31 10.84 -7.93
N PHE A 170 -11.64 10.70 -6.78
CA PHE A 170 -10.48 9.82 -6.64
C PHE A 170 -10.83 8.35 -6.88
N ALA A 171 -11.92 7.86 -6.31
CA ALA A 171 -12.40 6.48 -6.50
C ALA A 171 -12.72 6.19 -7.97
N PHE A 172 -13.34 7.13 -8.68
CA PHE A 172 -13.56 7.03 -10.12
C PHE A 172 -12.25 6.94 -10.91
N LEU A 173 -11.24 7.74 -10.58
CA LEU A 173 -9.93 7.62 -11.24
C LEU A 173 -9.25 6.27 -10.97
N LEU A 174 -9.43 5.70 -9.78
CA LEU A 174 -8.94 4.37 -9.45
C LEU A 174 -9.68 3.27 -10.24
N SER A 175 -10.99 3.39 -10.47
CA SER A 175 -11.74 2.38 -11.24
C SER A 175 -11.29 2.32 -12.71
N LEU A 176 -10.74 3.41 -13.26
CA LEU A 176 -10.10 3.41 -14.59
C LEU A 176 -8.77 2.64 -14.62
N LEU A 177 -8.16 2.35 -13.45
CA LEU A 177 -6.96 1.51 -13.35
C LEU A 177 -7.27 0.01 -13.32
N GLU A 178 -8.54 -0.38 -13.19
CA GLU A 178 -8.94 -1.78 -13.24
C GLU A 178 -8.57 -2.41 -14.60
N VAL A 179 -8.47 -3.75 -14.59
CA VAL A 179 -8.15 -4.52 -15.79
C VAL A 179 -9.30 -4.46 -16.80
N SER A 180 -10.54 -4.50 -16.32
CA SER A 180 -11.78 -4.31 -17.09
C SER A 180 -11.77 -3.00 -17.90
N SER A 181 -11.21 -1.94 -17.33
CA SER A 181 -11.13 -0.61 -17.93
C SER A 181 -9.91 -0.41 -18.85
N GLN A 182 -9.14 -1.46 -19.18
CA GLN A 182 -7.89 -1.30 -19.92
C GLN A 182 -8.05 -0.67 -21.30
N GLY A 183 -9.05 -1.09 -22.09
CA GLY A 183 -9.31 -0.52 -23.42
C GLY A 183 -9.64 0.96 -23.35
N LEU A 184 -10.67 1.31 -22.55
CA LEU A 184 -11.06 2.70 -22.30
C LEU A 184 -9.89 3.56 -21.80
N ARG A 185 -9.11 3.04 -20.84
CA ARG A 185 -7.93 3.73 -20.32
C ARG A 185 -6.92 4.03 -21.43
N GLN A 186 -6.69 3.07 -22.32
CA GLN A 186 -5.74 3.24 -23.42
C GLN A 186 -6.25 4.26 -24.44
N ASP A 187 -7.50 4.13 -24.89
CA ASP A 187 -8.12 5.07 -25.82
C ASP A 187 -8.12 6.50 -25.28
N LEU A 188 -8.48 6.66 -24.00
CA LEU A 188 -8.49 7.96 -23.33
C LEU A 188 -7.09 8.58 -23.28
N LEU A 189 -6.07 7.79 -22.95
CA LEU A 189 -4.69 8.28 -22.89
C LEU A 189 -4.11 8.58 -24.27
N ASP A 190 -4.44 7.78 -25.28
CA ASP A 190 -3.90 7.94 -26.63
C ASP A 190 -4.53 9.14 -27.36
N GLN A 191 -5.83 9.40 -27.13
CA GLN A 191 -6.53 10.52 -27.75
C GLN A 191 -6.36 11.84 -26.99
N TRP A 192 -6.39 11.81 -25.65
CA TRP A 192 -6.52 13.03 -24.83
C TRP A 192 -5.29 13.32 -23.96
N CYS A 193 -4.31 12.42 -23.87
CA CYS A 193 -3.05 12.67 -23.16
C CYS A 193 -1.88 11.96 -23.88
N HIS A 194 -1.82 12.17 -25.20
CA HIS A 194 -0.75 11.63 -26.02
C HIS A 194 0.59 12.27 -25.61
N ARG A 195 1.60 11.45 -25.30
CA ARG A 195 2.93 11.94 -24.94
C ARG A 195 3.98 11.36 -25.87
N THR A 196 4.71 12.24 -26.55
CA THR A 196 5.87 11.89 -27.37
C THR A 196 7.13 11.90 -26.48
N GLY A 197 7.77 10.74 -26.31
CA GLY A 197 9.08 10.62 -25.64
C GLY A 197 9.20 9.48 -24.63
N LYS A 198 10.28 8.69 -24.75
CA LYS A 198 10.56 7.50 -23.91
C LYS A 198 10.44 7.77 -22.40
N ARG A 199 10.88 8.94 -21.93
CA ARG A 199 10.89 9.29 -20.49
C ARG A 199 9.48 9.48 -19.92
N HIS A 200 8.55 9.99 -20.73
CA HIS A 200 7.15 10.18 -20.33
C HIS A 200 6.31 8.91 -20.49
N LEU A 201 6.66 8.04 -21.43
CA LEU A 201 6.03 6.73 -21.62
C LEU A 201 6.34 5.76 -20.46
N LEU A 202 7.54 5.85 -19.88
CA LEU A 202 7.99 5.00 -18.78
C LEU A 202 7.58 5.52 -17.38
N ALA A 203 7.12 6.76 -17.28
CA ALA A 203 6.71 7.33 -16.00
C ALA A 203 5.42 6.66 -15.50
N GLN A 204 5.53 5.87 -14.42
CA GLN A 204 4.40 5.19 -13.77
C GLN A 204 3.56 6.19 -12.96
N MET A 205 2.86 7.09 -13.65
CA MET A 205 1.95 8.08 -13.05
C MET A 205 0.56 8.03 -13.71
N PRO A 206 -0.10 6.85 -13.69
CA PRO A 206 -1.33 6.65 -14.48
C PRO A 206 -2.46 7.59 -14.05
N LEU A 207 -2.57 7.91 -12.75
CA LEU A 207 -3.62 8.80 -12.23
C LEU A 207 -3.47 10.24 -12.72
N TYR A 208 -2.24 10.76 -12.80
CA TYR A 208 -1.97 12.12 -13.30
C TYR A 208 -2.38 12.25 -14.77
N ARG A 209 -1.97 11.27 -15.59
CA ARG A 209 -2.30 11.26 -17.01
C ARG A 209 -3.80 11.08 -17.25
N LEU A 210 -4.47 10.23 -16.47
CA LEU A 210 -5.92 10.03 -16.59
C LEU A 210 -6.70 11.28 -16.21
N ARG A 211 -6.31 11.95 -15.13
CA ARG A 211 -6.93 13.21 -14.70
C ARG A 211 -6.77 14.29 -15.78
N GLU A 212 -5.58 14.41 -16.36
CA GLU A 212 -5.28 15.35 -17.45
C GLU A 212 -6.10 15.04 -18.71
N ALA A 213 -6.13 13.77 -19.13
CA ALA A 213 -6.93 13.31 -20.26
C ALA A 213 -8.42 13.62 -20.11
N LEU A 214 -9.00 13.34 -18.94
CA LEU A 214 -10.40 13.66 -18.65
C LEU A 214 -10.65 15.17 -18.66
N SER A 215 -9.71 15.96 -18.13
CA SER A 215 -9.80 17.42 -18.15
C SER A 215 -9.86 17.94 -19.59
N PHE A 216 -9.02 17.43 -20.49
CA PHE A 216 -9.05 17.82 -21.90
C PHE A 216 -10.33 17.36 -22.60
N LEU A 217 -10.74 16.11 -22.37
CA LEU A 217 -11.99 15.56 -22.89
C LEU A 217 -13.18 16.44 -22.51
N TRP A 218 -13.33 16.81 -21.23
CA TRP A 218 -14.47 17.61 -20.76
C TRP A 218 -14.41 19.08 -21.15
N LEU A 219 -13.23 19.63 -21.43
CA LEU A 219 -13.11 20.98 -21.99
C LEU A 219 -13.61 21.03 -23.44
N VAL A 220 -13.40 19.96 -24.22
CA VAL A 220 -13.85 19.86 -25.61
C VAL A 220 -15.30 19.36 -25.71
N ILE A 221 -15.68 18.41 -24.85
CA ILE A 221 -16.97 17.75 -24.81
C ILE A 221 -17.52 17.86 -23.37
N PRO A 222 -18.11 19.02 -23.01
CA PRO A 222 -18.58 19.23 -21.65
C PRO A 222 -19.73 18.28 -21.32
N PRO A 223 -19.74 17.68 -20.11
CA PRO A 223 -20.84 16.83 -19.70
C PRO A 223 -22.12 17.65 -19.56
N SER A 224 -23.22 17.14 -20.09
CA SER A 224 -24.55 17.70 -19.89
C SER A 224 -25.02 17.39 -18.46
N ILE A 225 -24.67 18.25 -17.51
CA ILE A 225 -25.18 18.16 -16.14
C ILE A 225 -26.46 19.00 -16.08
N PRO A 226 -27.66 18.39 -15.95
CA PRO A 226 -28.86 19.16 -15.74
C PRO A 226 -28.70 19.98 -14.44
N PRO A 227 -29.13 21.26 -14.42
CA PRO A 227 -29.04 22.06 -13.21
C PRO A 227 -29.75 21.33 -12.06
N PHE A 228 -29.08 21.23 -10.92
CA PHE A 228 -29.71 20.75 -9.70
C PHE A 228 -30.91 21.66 -9.41
N GLN A 229 -32.13 21.13 -9.51
CA GLN A 229 -33.30 21.80 -8.99
C GLN A 229 -33.13 21.86 -7.47
N ASN A 230 -32.78 23.05 -6.96
CA ASN A 230 -32.81 23.31 -5.53
C ASN A 230 -34.23 23.06 -5.04
N SER A 231 -34.45 21.94 -4.36
CA SER A 231 -35.61 21.77 -3.49
C SER A 231 -35.31 22.66 -2.28
N GLY A 232 -36.12 23.71 -2.11
CA GLY A 232 -35.95 24.73 -1.06
C GLY A 232 -36.03 24.19 0.36
#